data_AF-A0A6A4JNZ5-F1
#
_entry.id   AF-A0A6A4JNZ5-F1
#
_cell.length_a   1.000
_cell.length_b   1.000
_cell.length_c   1.000
_cell.angle_alpha   90.00
_cell.angle_beta   90.00
_cell.angle_gamma   90.00
#
_symmetry.space_group_name_H-M   'P 1'
#
loop_
_entity.id
_entity.type
_entity.pdbx_description
1 polymer ?
#
loop_
_entity_poly.entity_id
_entity_poly.type
_entity_poly.pdbx_seq_one_letter_code
_entity_poly.pdbx_strand_id
1 'polypeptide(L)'
;MKAIKPYKAITRENHPSLIPTDQGAAVIEKHNHFHVIIHDLPADVITIGSFYHTDLVGWQKLPFIYPVRRHMKSITEKAPEKVKATAEKSPEAIKQVLLKKADELETMVKTLRTRESFMQTLERVDKVLSEVEEQLKGNKDKPEHWLVCEKFTLADVGLTTLLERLNVLGLESRFWTGGKRPHLQSYFDRVKRREAYKKSTPTAMFHIKSLIKGVTYMSL
;
A
#
# COMPACT_ATOMS: atom_id res chain seq x y z
N MET A 1 -13.00 13.66 -34.83
CA MET A 1 -12.40 13.98 -33.51
C MET A 1 -13.47 13.81 -32.44
N LYS A 2 -13.27 12.95 -31.43
CA LYS A 2 -14.18 12.87 -30.27
C LYS A 2 -13.86 14.02 -29.32
N ALA A 3 -14.85 14.85 -29.03
CA ALA A 3 -14.71 15.97 -28.10
C ALA A 3 -14.26 15.46 -26.73
N ILE A 4 -13.15 16.01 -26.23
CA ILE A 4 -12.67 15.78 -24.87
C ILE A 4 -13.65 16.51 -23.95
N LYS A 5 -14.37 15.76 -23.09
CA LYS A 5 -15.22 16.39 -22.07
C LYS A 5 -14.34 17.22 -21.13
N PRO A 6 -14.71 18.49 -20.85
CA PRO A 6 -13.95 19.31 -19.93
C PRO A 6 -13.91 18.65 -18.55
N TYR A 7 -12.73 18.61 -17.94
CA TYR A 7 -12.57 18.20 -16.54
C TYR A 7 -13.37 19.16 -15.67
N LYS A 8 -14.32 18.65 -14.87
CA LYS A 8 -14.98 19.46 -13.84
C LYS A 8 -13.90 19.97 -12.87
N ALA A 9 -13.88 21.28 -12.63
CA ALA A 9 -13.00 21.88 -11.65
C ALA A 9 -13.27 21.25 -10.27
N ILE A 10 -12.21 20.76 -9.63
CA ILE A 10 -12.26 20.23 -8.26
C ILE A 10 -12.30 21.44 -7.32
N THR A 11 -13.50 21.87 -6.92
CA THR A 11 -13.68 22.92 -5.90
C THR A 11 -13.78 22.29 -4.51
N ARG A 12 -13.30 22.98 -3.47
CA ARG A 12 -13.42 22.53 -2.06
C ARG A 12 -14.87 22.28 -1.63
N GLU A 13 -15.82 22.97 -2.26
CA GLU A 13 -17.26 22.81 -1.99
C GLU A 13 -17.79 21.40 -2.34
N ASN A 14 -17.14 20.69 -3.28
CA ASN A 14 -17.57 19.35 -3.71
C ASN A 14 -16.78 18.20 -3.06
N HIS A 15 -15.70 18.49 -2.32
CA HIS A 15 -14.82 17.48 -1.75
C HIS A 15 -14.39 17.86 -0.32
N PRO A 16 -14.89 17.17 0.71
CA PRO A 16 -14.51 17.46 2.09
C PRO A 16 -13.00 17.27 2.30
N SER A 17 -12.39 18.15 3.09
CA SER A 17 -10.98 18.03 3.47
C SER A 17 -10.74 16.72 4.22
N LEU A 18 -9.68 16.00 3.83
CA LEU A 18 -9.20 14.81 4.54
C LEU A 18 -8.24 15.17 5.69
N ILE A 19 -7.85 16.44 5.79
CA ILE A 19 -7.12 16.97 6.94
C ILE A 19 -8.16 17.60 7.88
N PRO A 20 -8.22 17.19 9.16
CA PRO A 20 -9.21 17.65 10.11
C PRO A 20 -8.89 19.06 10.66
N THR A 21 -8.71 20.05 9.80
CA THR A 21 -8.30 21.42 10.18
C THR A 21 -9.34 22.16 11.02
N ASP A 22 -10.59 21.71 11.01
CA ASP A 22 -11.68 22.25 11.82
C ASP A 22 -11.80 21.60 13.21
N GLN A 23 -10.92 20.64 13.53
CA GLN A 23 -10.90 19.94 14.81
C GLN A 23 -9.88 20.56 15.78
N GLY A 24 -9.99 20.23 17.07
CA GLY A 24 -9.03 20.70 18.08
C GLY A 24 -7.60 20.18 17.85
N ALA A 25 -6.61 20.89 18.39
CA ALA A 25 -5.19 20.60 18.20
C ALA A 25 -4.81 19.13 18.50
N ALA A 26 -5.38 18.53 19.54
CA ALA A 26 -5.11 17.13 19.89
C ALA A 26 -5.56 16.14 18.79
N VAL A 27 -6.65 16.42 18.07
CA VAL A 27 -7.09 15.58 16.94
C VAL A 27 -6.16 15.74 15.74
N ILE A 28 -5.72 16.97 15.47
CA ILE A 28 -4.78 17.27 14.38
C ILE A 28 -3.43 16.59 14.63
N GLU A 29 -2.92 16.65 15.86
CA GLU A 29 -1.67 16.00 16.25
C GLU A 29 -1.75 14.48 16.08
N LYS A 30 -2.81 13.84 16.60
CA LYS A 30 -3.04 12.40 16.41
C LYS A 30 -3.16 12.02 14.94
N HIS A 31 -3.89 12.82 14.15
CA HIS A 31 -4.00 12.62 12.71
C HIS A 31 -2.61 12.61 12.05
N ASN A 32 -1.78 13.61 12.35
CA ASN A 32 -0.46 13.74 11.76
C ASN A 32 0.45 12.59 12.18
N HIS A 33 0.42 12.20 13.47
CA HIS A 33 1.14 11.03 13.98
C HIS A 33 0.80 9.76 13.21
N PHE A 34 -0.48 9.38 13.17
CA PHE A 34 -0.91 8.16 12.47
C PHE A 34 -0.65 8.22 10.97
N HIS A 35 -0.86 9.39 10.35
CA HIS A 35 -0.54 9.58 8.94
C HIS A 35 0.94 9.30 8.64
N VAL A 36 1.85 9.85 9.45
CA VAL A 36 3.30 9.69 9.29
C VAL A 36 3.74 8.24 9.53
N ILE A 37 3.41 7.65 10.69
CA ILE A 37 3.92 6.31 11.02
C ILE A 37 3.41 5.23 10.05
N ILE A 38 2.21 5.40 9.49
CA ILE A 38 1.66 4.48 8.49
C ILE A 38 2.33 4.71 7.13
N HIS A 39 2.52 5.97 6.73
CA HIS A 39 3.12 6.32 5.44
C HIS A 39 4.60 5.93 5.36
N ASP A 40 5.33 5.98 6.47
CA ASP A 40 6.77 5.66 6.55
C ASP A 40 7.08 4.16 6.49
N LEU A 41 6.06 3.31 6.44
CA LEU A 41 6.24 1.87 6.24
C LEU A 41 6.68 1.57 4.80
N PRO A 42 7.75 0.78 4.59
CA PRO A 42 8.33 0.57 3.26
C PRO A 42 7.45 -0.37 2.41
N ALA A 43 6.55 0.23 1.63
CA ALA A 43 5.57 -0.48 0.80
C ALA A 43 6.19 -1.53 -0.14
N ASP A 44 7.34 -1.21 -0.75
CA ASP A 44 8.03 -2.11 -1.66
C ASP A 44 8.62 -3.32 -0.94
N VAL A 45 9.14 -3.12 0.28
CA VAL A 45 9.67 -4.22 1.09
C VAL A 45 8.54 -5.12 1.58
N ILE A 46 7.41 -4.54 2.01
CA ILE A 46 6.21 -5.31 2.38
C ILE A 46 5.72 -6.13 1.18
N THR A 47 5.60 -5.49 0.01
CA THR A 47 4.98 -6.11 -1.17
C THR A 47 5.93 -7.09 -1.86
N ILE A 48 7.05 -6.60 -2.37
CA ILE A 48 7.97 -7.42 -3.17
C ILE A 48 8.77 -8.36 -2.28
N GLY A 49 9.12 -7.97 -1.05
CA GLY A 49 9.82 -8.84 -0.10
C GLY A 49 9.02 -10.10 0.22
N SER A 50 7.68 -9.99 0.28
CA SER A 50 6.80 -11.17 0.45
C SER A 50 6.91 -12.20 -0.67
N PHE A 51 7.40 -11.82 -1.86
CA PHE A 51 7.59 -12.73 -2.99
C PHE A 51 8.88 -13.55 -2.88
N TYR A 52 9.83 -13.11 -2.04
CA TYR A 52 11.05 -13.83 -1.71
C TYR A 52 10.89 -14.70 -0.47
N HIS A 53 10.09 -14.27 0.49
CA HIS A 53 9.94 -14.92 1.79
C HIS A 53 8.56 -15.54 1.96
N THR A 54 8.24 -16.47 1.07
CA THR A 54 6.90 -17.09 0.99
C THR A 54 6.52 -17.91 2.20
N ASP A 55 7.49 -18.34 3.01
CA ASP A 55 7.29 -19.04 4.27
C ASP A 55 6.81 -18.13 5.42
N LEU A 56 6.94 -16.80 5.26
CA LEU A 56 6.53 -15.80 6.24
C LEU A 56 5.14 -15.19 5.96
N VAL A 57 4.48 -15.64 4.89
CA VAL A 57 3.20 -15.11 4.42
C VAL A 57 2.20 -16.24 4.17
N GLY A 58 0.92 -15.96 4.39
CA GLY A 58 -0.17 -16.93 4.21
C GLY A 58 -0.61 -17.07 2.74
N TRP A 59 -1.90 -17.30 2.53
CA TRP A 59 -2.47 -17.43 1.18
C TRP A 59 -2.60 -16.06 0.50
N GLN A 60 -1.92 -15.88 -0.65
CA GLN A 60 -2.01 -14.65 -1.43
C GLN A 60 -3.29 -14.59 -2.24
N LYS A 61 -3.93 -13.42 -2.25
CA LYS A 61 -5.15 -13.12 -3.01
C LYS A 61 -4.79 -12.39 -4.32
N LEU A 62 -5.78 -12.22 -5.20
CA LEU A 62 -5.61 -11.37 -6.38
C LEU A 62 -5.22 -9.94 -5.97
N PRO A 63 -4.33 -9.27 -6.73
CA PRO A 63 -3.69 -9.73 -7.97
C PRO A 63 -2.42 -10.58 -7.75
N PHE A 64 -1.93 -10.75 -6.52
CA PHE A 64 -0.62 -11.34 -6.23
C PHE A 64 -0.60 -12.88 -6.22
N ILE A 65 -1.33 -13.49 -7.16
CA ILE A 65 -1.20 -14.91 -7.45
C ILE A 65 0.19 -15.22 -8.03
N TYR A 66 0.59 -16.49 -8.01
CA TYR A 66 1.96 -16.92 -8.35
C TYR A 66 2.49 -16.36 -9.70
N PRO A 67 1.76 -16.40 -10.83
CA PRO A 67 2.28 -15.85 -12.10
C PRO A 67 2.64 -14.37 -12.03
N VAL A 68 1.79 -13.57 -11.37
CA VAL A 68 2.00 -12.13 -11.18
C VAL A 68 3.22 -11.88 -10.30
N ARG A 69 3.32 -12.60 -9.17
CA ARG A 69 4.48 -12.49 -8.27
C ARG A 69 5.78 -12.82 -8.97
N ARG A 70 5.82 -13.93 -9.73
CA ARG A 70 6.99 -14.33 -10.51
C ARG A 70 7.39 -13.27 -11.53
N HIS A 71 6.42 -12.70 -12.23
CA HIS A 71 6.67 -11.65 -13.21
C HIS A 71 7.19 -10.35 -12.55
N MET A 72 6.51 -9.87 -11.50
CA MET A 72 6.93 -8.68 -10.76
C MET A 72 8.31 -8.86 -10.14
N LYS A 73 8.58 -10.02 -9.53
CA LYS A 73 9.90 -10.39 -9.02
C LYS A 73 10.97 -10.30 -10.12
N SER A 74 10.71 -10.87 -11.30
CA SER A 74 11.66 -10.80 -12.43
C SER A 74 11.87 -9.37 -12.95
N ILE A 75 10.83 -8.53 -12.98
CA ILE A 75 10.98 -7.11 -13.33
C ILE A 75 11.87 -6.40 -12.32
N THR A 76 11.61 -6.60 -11.02
CA THR A 76 12.39 -5.98 -9.95
C THR A 76 13.86 -6.39 -10.00
N GLU A 77 14.14 -7.69 -10.21
CA GLU A 77 15.52 -8.20 -10.32
C GLU A 77 16.29 -7.62 -11.50
N LYS A 78 15.62 -7.42 -12.64
CA LYS A 78 16.23 -6.88 -13.87
C LYS A 78 16.25 -5.36 -13.93
N ALA A 79 15.59 -4.66 -13.01
CA ALA A 79 15.45 -3.21 -13.05
C ALA A 79 16.81 -2.49 -12.99
N PRO A 80 17.77 -2.86 -12.11
CA PRO A 80 19.05 -2.17 -12.05
C PRO A 80 19.84 -2.26 -13.37
N GLU A 81 19.95 -3.47 -13.93
CA GLU A 81 20.64 -3.72 -15.21
C GLU A 81 20.01 -2.93 -16.37
N LYS A 82 18.68 -2.89 -16.44
CA LYS A 82 17.95 -2.11 -17.46
C LYS A 82 18.21 -0.60 -17.33
N VAL A 83 18.28 -0.09 -16.10
CA VAL A 83 18.58 1.33 -15.87
C VAL A 83 20.03 1.63 -16.24
N LYS A 84 21.00 0.75 -15.92
CA LYS A 84 22.40 0.89 -16.35
C LYS A 84 22.53 0.92 -17.87
N ALA A 85 21.92 -0.04 -18.57
CA ALA A 85 21.92 -0.08 -20.03
C ALA A 85 21.23 1.15 -20.66
N THR A 86 20.25 1.75 -19.98
CA THR A 86 19.62 3.01 -20.42
C THR A 86 20.56 4.19 -20.19
N ALA A 87 21.28 4.23 -19.06
CA ALA A 87 22.25 5.27 -18.75
C ALA A 87 23.38 5.33 -19.78
N GLU A 88 23.89 4.19 -20.23
CA GLU A 88 24.94 4.09 -21.26
C GLU A 88 24.54 4.72 -22.60
N LYS A 89 23.25 4.69 -22.93
CA LYS A 89 22.69 5.23 -24.17
C LYS A 89 22.15 6.66 -24.02
N SER A 90 22.23 7.22 -22.82
CA SER A 90 21.65 8.53 -22.49
C SER A 90 22.68 9.65 -22.59
N PRO A 91 22.23 10.92 -22.80
CA PRO A 91 23.11 12.07 -22.72
C PRO A 91 23.83 12.17 -21.36
N GLU A 92 25.07 12.66 -21.36
CA GLU A 92 25.89 12.76 -20.14
C GLU A 92 25.19 13.54 -19.01
N ALA A 93 24.39 14.54 -19.36
CA ALA A 93 23.62 15.35 -18.42
C ALA A 93 22.65 14.55 -17.52
N ILE A 94 22.16 13.39 -17.97
CA ILE A 94 21.23 12.54 -17.19
C ILE A 94 21.84 11.19 -16.81
N LYS A 95 22.96 10.81 -17.41
CA LYS A 95 23.62 9.51 -17.21
C LYS A 95 23.93 9.26 -15.74
N GLN A 96 24.52 10.23 -15.04
CA GLN A 96 24.88 10.09 -13.62
C GLN A 96 23.65 9.89 -12.72
N VAL A 97 22.53 10.55 -13.03
CA VAL A 97 21.27 10.38 -12.30
C VAL A 97 20.73 8.96 -12.48
N LEU A 98 20.80 8.41 -13.70
CA LEU A 98 20.37 7.04 -14.00
C LEU A 98 21.29 6.00 -13.34
N LEU A 99 22.61 6.21 -13.36
CA LEU A 99 23.55 5.32 -12.67
C LEU A 99 23.30 5.29 -11.16
N LYS A 100 23.12 6.45 -10.52
CA LYS A 100 22.72 6.52 -9.12
C LYS A 100 21.42 5.77 -8.86
N LYS A 101 20.41 5.93 -9.73
CA LYS A 101 19.14 5.21 -9.60
C LYS A 101 19.33 3.70 -9.71
N ALA A 102 20.22 3.23 -10.58
CA ALA A 102 20.53 1.82 -10.67
C ALA A 102 21.15 1.28 -9.36
N ASP A 103 22.10 2.01 -8.76
CA ASP A 103 22.73 1.60 -7.50
C ASP A 103 21.73 1.56 -6.33
N GLU A 104 20.78 2.51 -6.28
CA GLU A 104 19.65 2.48 -5.35
C GLU A 104 18.78 1.23 -5.55
N LEU A 105 18.48 0.88 -6.81
CA LEU A 105 17.70 -0.31 -7.13
C LEU A 105 18.45 -1.60 -6.77
N GLU A 106 19.78 -1.68 -6.97
CA GLU A 106 20.59 -2.83 -6.54
C GLU A 106 20.54 -3.01 -5.03
N THR A 107 20.69 -1.92 -4.28
CA THR A 107 20.60 -1.92 -2.83
C THR A 107 19.22 -2.38 -2.37
N MET A 108 18.16 -1.85 -2.98
CA MET A 108 16.79 -2.29 -2.72
C MET A 108 16.60 -3.78 -3.00
N VAL A 109 17.05 -4.29 -4.16
CA VAL A 109 16.95 -5.72 -4.51
C VAL A 109 17.66 -6.60 -3.48
N LYS A 110 18.84 -6.20 -2.99
CA LYS A 110 19.55 -6.90 -1.91
C LYS A 110 18.68 -6.94 -0.64
N THR A 111 18.16 -5.79 -0.21
CA THR A 111 17.27 -5.69 0.97
C THR A 111 16.02 -6.57 0.84
N LEU A 112 15.40 -6.62 -0.34
CA LEU A 112 14.22 -7.43 -0.60
C LEU A 112 14.46 -8.95 -0.50
N ARG A 113 15.71 -9.39 -0.69
CA ARG A 113 16.15 -10.79 -0.63
C ARG A 113 16.61 -11.19 0.76
N THR A 114 16.92 -10.23 1.62
CA THR A 114 17.41 -10.47 2.98
C THR A 114 16.23 -10.75 3.91
N ARG A 115 16.17 -11.97 4.44
CA ARG A 115 15.11 -12.42 5.34
C ARG A 115 15.01 -11.54 6.58
N GLU A 116 16.15 -11.18 7.15
CA GLU A 116 16.26 -10.36 8.35
C GLU A 116 15.65 -8.98 8.10
N SER A 117 15.94 -8.35 6.96
CA SER A 117 15.37 -7.07 6.56
C SER A 117 13.84 -7.13 6.39
N PHE A 118 13.34 -8.22 5.82
CA PHE A 118 11.89 -8.43 5.70
C PHE A 118 11.23 -8.66 7.08
N MET A 119 11.85 -9.46 7.95
CA MET A 119 11.37 -9.66 9.33
C MET A 119 11.32 -8.36 10.13
N GLN A 120 12.38 -7.54 10.08
CA GLN A 120 12.41 -6.22 10.70
C GLN A 120 11.31 -5.30 10.15
N THR A 121 11.00 -5.41 8.85
CA THR A 121 9.88 -4.68 8.25
C THR A 121 8.55 -5.15 8.83
N LEU A 122 8.33 -6.46 8.98
CA LEU A 122 7.11 -7.00 9.58
C LEU A 122 6.98 -6.62 11.06
N GLU A 123 8.09 -6.52 11.81
CA GLU A 123 8.09 -6.02 13.19
C GLU A 123 7.71 -4.54 13.27
N ARG A 124 8.21 -3.71 12.34
CA ARG A 124 7.79 -2.29 12.24
C ARG A 124 6.29 -2.17 11.95
N VAL A 125 5.76 -2.98 11.03
CA VAL A 125 4.32 -3.04 10.76
C VAL A 125 3.56 -3.44 12.02
N ASP A 126 4.05 -4.46 12.76
CA ASP A 126 3.40 -4.93 13.97
C ASP A 126 3.30 -3.83 15.05
N LYS A 127 4.38 -3.06 15.26
CA LYS A 127 4.40 -1.91 16.18
C LYS A 127 3.37 -0.85 15.79
N VAL A 128 3.34 -0.45 14.52
CA VAL A 128 2.36 0.53 14.03
C VAL A 128 0.93 0.02 14.22
N LEU A 129 0.66 -1.25 13.89
CA LEU A 129 -0.68 -1.82 14.06
C LEU A 129 -1.07 -2.01 15.54
N SER A 130 -0.11 -2.16 16.46
CA SER A 130 -0.37 -2.14 17.90
C SER A 130 -0.82 -0.75 18.37
N GLU A 131 -0.17 0.32 17.91
CA GLU A 131 -0.60 1.69 18.21
C GLU A 131 -2.00 2.00 17.65
N VAL A 132 -2.27 1.54 16.43
CA VAL A 132 -3.58 1.68 15.80
C VAL A 132 -4.65 0.91 16.58
N GLU A 133 -4.37 -0.32 17.01
CA GLU A 133 -5.30 -1.12 17.81
C GLU A 133 -5.66 -0.42 19.12
N GLU A 134 -4.67 0.12 19.84
CA GLU A 134 -4.93 0.82 21.10
C GLU A 134 -5.73 2.11 20.87
N GLN A 135 -5.45 2.86 19.80
CA GLN A 135 -6.25 4.03 19.45
C GLN A 135 -7.70 3.66 19.08
N LEU A 136 -7.93 2.57 18.33
CA LEU A 136 -9.27 2.10 17.99
C LEU A 136 -10.02 1.56 19.22
N LYS A 137 -9.32 0.88 20.12
CA LYS A 137 -9.87 0.44 21.42
C LYS A 137 -10.30 1.62 22.28
N GLY A 138 -9.53 2.70 22.30
CA GLY A 138 -9.89 3.94 22.97
C GLY A 138 -11.14 4.63 22.40
N ASN A 139 -11.50 4.32 21.15
CA ASN A 139 -12.71 4.81 20.49
C ASN A 139 -13.94 3.89 20.69
N LYS A 140 -13.86 2.83 21.51
CA LYS A 140 -14.94 1.83 21.63
C LYS A 140 -16.32 2.40 21.97
N ASP A 141 -16.37 3.49 22.72
CA ASP A 141 -17.61 4.15 23.16
C ASP A 141 -18.05 5.27 22.20
N LYS A 142 -17.38 5.40 21.04
CA LYS A 142 -17.57 6.43 20.01
C LYS A 142 -17.73 5.77 18.64
N PRO A 143 -18.85 5.06 18.38
CA PRO A 143 -19.02 4.21 17.20
C PRO A 143 -18.92 4.98 15.87
N GLU A 144 -19.21 6.27 15.88
CA GLU A 144 -19.09 7.17 14.74
C GLU A 144 -17.64 7.49 14.38
N HIS A 145 -16.70 7.47 15.35
CA HIS A 145 -15.28 7.75 15.13
C HIS A 145 -14.64 6.73 14.17
N TRP A 146 -13.79 7.21 13.28
CA TRP A 146 -12.82 6.42 12.53
C TRP A 146 -11.54 6.24 13.35
N LEU A 147 -10.35 6.37 12.76
CA LEU A 147 -9.12 6.22 13.50
C LEU A 147 -8.94 7.28 14.59
N VAL A 148 -9.13 8.56 14.24
CA VAL A 148 -8.83 9.70 15.13
C VAL A 148 -10.04 10.56 15.51
N CYS A 149 -11.05 10.67 14.64
CA CYS A 149 -12.27 11.45 14.88
C CYS A 149 -13.43 10.95 14.03
N GLU A 150 -14.60 11.59 14.09
CA GLU A 150 -15.80 11.24 13.31
C GLU A 150 -15.61 11.32 11.79
N LYS A 151 -14.64 12.12 11.33
CA LYS A 151 -14.34 12.27 9.90
C LYS A 151 -13.36 11.20 9.43
N PHE A 152 -13.53 10.77 8.18
CA PHE A 152 -12.56 9.91 7.51
C PHE A 152 -11.43 10.77 6.96
N THR A 153 -10.20 10.54 7.44
CA THR A 153 -9.04 11.43 7.22
C THR A 153 -7.96 10.80 6.33
N LEU A 154 -6.85 11.51 6.09
CA LEU A 154 -5.69 10.93 5.40
C LEU A 154 -5.05 9.77 6.18
N ALA A 155 -5.11 9.81 7.52
CA ALA A 155 -4.64 8.68 8.34
C ALA A 155 -5.47 7.42 8.04
N ASP A 156 -6.79 7.55 7.85
CA ASP A 156 -7.68 6.45 7.49
C ASP A 156 -7.44 5.94 6.06
N VAL A 157 -7.15 6.84 5.10
CA VAL A 157 -6.76 6.45 3.74
C VAL A 157 -5.46 5.63 3.76
N GLY A 158 -4.46 6.10 4.50
CA GLY A 158 -3.19 5.40 4.68
C GLY A 158 -3.39 4.03 5.31
N LEU A 159 -4.13 3.96 6.42
CA LEU A 159 -4.43 2.72 7.13
C LEU A 159 -5.19 1.73 6.22
N THR A 160 -6.22 2.20 5.52
CA THR A 160 -6.99 1.38 4.57
C THR A 160 -6.10 0.77 3.50
N THR A 161 -5.19 1.57 2.93
CA THR A 161 -4.27 1.13 1.88
C THR A 161 -3.28 0.08 2.41
N LEU A 162 -2.77 0.29 3.62
CA LEU A 162 -1.90 -0.68 4.30
C LEU A 162 -2.64 -2.00 4.56
N LEU A 163 -3.82 -1.95 5.16
CA LEU A 163 -4.60 -3.15 5.50
C LEU A 163 -5.02 -3.95 4.26
N GLU A 164 -5.42 -3.27 3.18
CA GLU A 164 -5.71 -3.93 1.92
C GLU A 164 -4.47 -4.64 1.36
N ARG A 165 -3.32 -3.95 1.34
CA ARG A 165 -2.05 -4.55 0.92
C ARG A 165 -1.72 -5.80 1.74
N LEU A 166 -1.77 -5.71 3.06
CA LEU A 166 -1.48 -6.85 3.95
C LEU A 166 -2.46 -8.01 3.70
N ASN A 167 -3.74 -7.70 3.49
CA ASN A 167 -4.78 -8.70 3.22
C ASN A 167 -4.55 -9.44 1.89
N VAL A 168 -4.22 -8.73 0.81
CA VAL A 168 -3.97 -9.41 -0.48
C VAL A 168 -2.65 -10.19 -0.49
N LEU A 169 -1.70 -9.83 0.38
CA LEU A 169 -0.43 -10.55 0.57
C LEU A 169 -0.56 -11.78 1.49
N GLY A 170 -1.72 -11.99 2.13
CA GLY A 170 -1.94 -13.12 3.03
C GLY A 170 -1.33 -12.89 4.42
N LEU A 171 -1.21 -11.64 4.86
CA LEU A 171 -0.63 -11.26 6.16
C LEU A 171 -1.68 -11.01 7.25
N GLU A 172 -2.97 -11.14 6.94
CA GLU A 172 -4.05 -10.89 7.90
C GLU A 172 -3.99 -11.80 9.14
N SER A 173 -3.62 -13.07 8.96
CA SER A 173 -3.47 -14.05 10.04
C SER A 173 -2.28 -13.76 10.93
N ARG A 174 -1.25 -13.10 10.39
CA ARG A 174 -0.12 -12.60 11.17
C ARG A 174 -0.58 -11.46 12.07
N PHE A 175 -1.30 -10.49 11.51
CA PHE A 175 -1.48 -9.19 12.14
C PHE A 175 -2.80 -8.97 12.89
N TRP A 176 -3.96 -9.38 12.39
CA TRP A 176 -5.22 -8.97 13.06
C TRP A 176 -6.28 -10.04 13.21
N THR A 177 -6.33 -11.06 12.35
CA THR A 177 -7.37 -12.09 12.45
C THR A 177 -7.07 -13.09 13.57
N GLY A 178 -8.06 -13.92 13.92
CA GLY A 178 -7.93 -14.89 15.00
C GLY A 178 -7.95 -14.25 16.39
N GLY A 179 -8.58 -13.07 16.52
CA GLY A 179 -8.71 -12.35 17.78
C GLY A 179 -7.49 -11.53 18.20
N LYS A 180 -6.45 -11.44 17.37
CA LYS A 180 -5.20 -10.71 17.71
C LYS A 180 -5.41 -9.20 17.88
N ARG A 181 -6.17 -8.59 16.97
CA ARG A 181 -6.47 -7.14 16.95
C ARG A 181 -7.94 -6.93 16.55
N PRO A 182 -8.90 -7.22 17.44
CA PRO A 182 -10.32 -7.21 17.11
C PRO A 182 -10.84 -5.82 16.70
N HIS A 183 -10.29 -4.73 17.26
CA HIS A 183 -10.75 -3.38 16.92
C HIS A 183 -10.29 -2.99 15.52
N LEU A 184 -9.05 -3.33 15.14
CA LEU A 184 -8.51 -3.18 13.80
C LEU A 184 -9.28 -4.01 12.78
N GLN A 185 -9.61 -5.26 13.13
CA GLN A 185 -10.43 -6.11 12.26
C GLN A 185 -11.81 -5.48 12.01
N SER A 186 -12.51 -5.06 13.07
CA SER A 186 -13.82 -4.41 12.97
C SER A 186 -13.75 -3.11 12.16
N TYR A 187 -12.72 -2.29 12.40
CA TYR A 187 -12.44 -1.09 11.61
C TYR A 187 -12.30 -1.42 10.12
N PHE A 188 -11.49 -2.42 9.78
CA PHE A 188 -11.26 -2.77 8.37
C PHE A 188 -12.52 -3.30 7.70
N ASP A 189 -13.32 -4.11 8.41
CA ASP A 189 -14.60 -4.60 7.92
C ASP A 189 -15.59 -3.45 7.69
N ARG A 190 -15.59 -2.42 8.56
CA ARG A 190 -16.38 -1.19 8.35
C ARG A 190 -15.88 -0.41 7.12
N VAL A 191 -14.56 -0.28 6.93
CA VAL A 191 -13.97 0.40 5.76
C VAL A 191 -14.40 -0.26 4.45
N LYS A 192 -14.38 -1.60 4.38
CA LYS A 192 -14.77 -2.37 3.18
C LYS A 192 -16.21 -2.12 2.73
N ARG A 193 -17.09 -1.71 3.66
CA ARG A 193 -18.50 -1.40 3.36
C ARG A 193 -18.70 -0.03 2.72
N ARG A 194 -17.70 0.87 2.79
CA ARG A 194 -17.79 2.23 2.20
C ARG A 194 -17.88 2.15 0.68
N GLU A 195 -18.77 2.94 0.09
CA GLU A 195 -18.91 3.05 -1.37
C GLU A 195 -17.62 3.52 -2.06
N ALA A 196 -16.89 4.44 -1.42
CA ALA A 196 -15.60 4.91 -1.92
C ALA A 196 -14.60 3.74 -2.06
N TYR A 197 -14.52 2.87 -1.04
CA TYR A 197 -13.64 1.70 -1.05
C TYR A 197 -14.02 0.72 -2.17
N LYS A 198 -15.32 0.41 -2.32
CA LYS A 198 -15.80 -0.51 -3.36
C LYS A 198 -15.51 0.00 -4.77
N LYS A 199 -15.54 1.32 -4.96
CA LYS A 199 -15.25 1.97 -6.26
C LYS A 199 -13.75 2.10 -6.55
N SER A 200 -12.92 2.22 -5.53
CA SER A 200 -11.47 2.39 -5.69
C SER A 200 -10.70 1.07 -5.70
N THR A 201 -11.25 0.02 -5.10
CA THR A 201 -10.57 -1.29 -5.00
C THR A 201 -10.93 -2.15 -6.20
N PRO A 202 -9.95 -2.59 -7.00
CA PRO A 202 -10.25 -3.42 -8.16
C PRO A 202 -10.87 -4.76 -7.77
N THR A 203 -11.88 -5.20 -8.52
CA THR A 203 -12.56 -6.46 -8.26
C THR A 203 -11.74 -7.65 -8.78
N ALA A 204 -12.06 -8.85 -8.31
CA ALA A 204 -11.50 -10.08 -8.87
C ALA A 204 -11.67 -10.16 -10.39
N MET A 205 -12.84 -9.76 -10.90
CA MET A 205 -13.13 -9.71 -12.35
C MET A 205 -12.24 -8.72 -13.09
N PHE A 206 -11.95 -7.55 -12.49
CA PHE A 206 -11.00 -6.60 -13.06
C PHE A 206 -9.61 -7.23 -13.21
N HIS A 207 -9.12 -7.91 -12.18
CA HIS A 207 -7.81 -8.56 -12.20
C HIS A 207 -7.76 -9.71 -13.22
N ILE A 208 -8.78 -10.57 -13.26
CA ILE A 208 -8.88 -11.65 -14.25
C ILE A 208 -8.85 -11.09 -15.68
N LYS A 209 -9.65 -10.04 -15.96
CA LYS A 209 -9.66 -9.38 -17.27
C LYS A 209 -8.30 -8.77 -17.62
N SER A 210 -7.61 -8.21 -16.64
CA SER A 210 -6.28 -7.62 -16.82
C SER A 210 -5.22 -8.68 -17.11
N LEU A 211 -5.30 -9.83 -16.44
CA LEU A 211 -4.41 -10.97 -16.68
C LEU A 211 -4.61 -11.57 -18.07
N ILE A 212 -5.87 -11.80 -18.49
CA ILE A 212 -6.19 -12.31 -19.83
C ILE A 212 -5.64 -11.36 -20.90
N LYS A 213 -5.91 -10.06 -20.77
CA LYS A 213 -5.38 -9.05 -21.71
C LYS A 213 -3.85 -9.01 -21.70
N GLY A 214 -3.22 -9.06 -20.52
CA GLY A 214 -1.76 -9.07 -20.40
C GLY A 214 -1.11 -10.28 -21.06
N VAL A 215 -1.73 -11.46 -20.99
CA VAL A 215 -1.29 -12.67 -21.71
C VAL A 215 -1.40 -12.48 -23.22
N THR A 216 -2.47 -11.86 -23.71
CA THR A 216 -2.64 -11.56 -25.16
C THR A 216 -1.55 -10.61 -25.69
N TYR A 217 -1.08 -9.65 -24.89
CA TYR A 217 0.01 -8.74 -25.29
C TYR A 217 1.43 -9.36 -25.18
N MET A 218 1.60 -10.46 -24.45
CA MET A 218 2.89 -11.17 -24.34
C MET A 218 3.03 -12.33 -25.34
N SER A 219 1.98 -12.65 -26.09
CA SER A 219 1.93 -13.74 -27.09
C SER A 219 1.94 -13.24 -28.55
N LEU A 220 2.18 -11.95 -28.75
CA LEU A 220 2.45 -11.28 -30.02
C LEU A 220 3.83 -10.62 -29.93
#